data_AF-A0A8S9YIR0-F1
#
_entry.id   AF-A0A8S9YIR0-F1
#
_cell.length_a   1.000
_cell.length_b   1.000
_cell.length_c   1.000
_cell.angle_alpha   90.00
_cell.angle_beta   90.00
_cell.angle_gamma   90.00
#
_symmetry.space_group_name_H-M   'P 1'
#
loop_
_entity.id
_entity.type
_entity.pdbx_description
1 polymer ?
#
loop_
_entity_poly.entity_id
_entity_poly.type
_entity_poly.pdbx_seq_one_letter_code
_entity_poly.pdbx_strand_id
1 'polypeptide(L)'
;MRFMVVVNVKDFEFYEDLGELEMFRTTNEDYLGSGYDRGHMAAAGNYRFEKPAMSQTFILSNIAPQVGFGFNRHAWNDLEKYVRAIARRTQNVIIVTGPLFLPRIEGSKKRVSYEVIGPNNVAVPTHFFKAIAIQETINGSWRAVAWVMPNAQLPEKVNLTQFQVPLAAVERVSGLKLFPNLPS
;
A
#
# COMPACT_ATOMS: atom_id res chain seq x y z
N MET A 1 -24.00 19.81 -15.44
CA MET A 1 -22.64 19.40 -15.86
C MET A 1 -21.66 19.87 -14.79
N ARG A 2 -21.35 19.04 -13.79
CA ARG A 2 -20.37 19.39 -12.73
C ARG A 2 -18.99 19.16 -13.34
N PHE A 3 -18.22 20.22 -13.52
CA PHE A 3 -16.80 20.09 -13.83
C PHE A 3 -16.14 19.41 -12.63
N MET A 4 -15.76 18.14 -12.79
CA MET A 4 -14.99 17.44 -11.76
C MET A 4 -13.59 18.04 -11.80
N VAL A 5 -13.26 18.87 -10.81
CA VAL A 5 -11.90 19.37 -10.63
C VAL A 5 -11.02 18.15 -10.39
N VAL A 6 -10.19 17.81 -11.37
CA VAL A 6 -9.20 16.75 -11.21
C VAL A 6 -8.06 17.35 -10.41
N VAL A 7 -7.97 16.97 -9.14
CA VAL A 7 -6.89 17.40 -8.26
C VAL A 7 -5.57 16.78 -8.73
N ASN A 8 -4.51 17.58 -8.81
CA ASN A 8 -3.19 17.11 -9.21
C ASN A 8 -2.37 16.67 -7.98
N VAL A 9 -1.82 15.47 -8.05
CA VAL A 9 -1.03 14.85 -6.96
C VAL A 9 0.24 15.68 -6.67
N LYS A 10 0.76 16.41 -7.66
CA LYS A 10 1.97 17.24 -7.51
C LYS A 10 1.77 18.49 -6.65
N ASP A 11 0.53 18.82 -6.29
CA ASP A 11 0.21 20.03 -5.54
C ASP A 11 0.30 19.81 -4.01
N PHE A 12 0.73 18.63 -3.56
CA PHE A 12 0.78 18.26 -2.15
C PHE A 12 2.18 17.88 -1.71
N GLU A 13 2.45 18.18 -0.45
CA GLU A 13 3.68 17.83 0.24
C GLU A 13 3.38 16.81 1.34
N PHE A 14 4.35 15.95 1.61
CA PHE A 14 4.26 15.00 2.71
C PHE A 14 4.43 15.72 4.04
N TYR A 15 3.63 15.34 5.04
CA TYR A 15 3.63 15.97 6.36
C TYR A 15 3.46 14.94 7.47
N GLU A 16 3.94 15.29 8.66
CA GLU A 16 3.89 14.43 9.85
C GLU A 16 2.45 14.23 10.36
N ASP A 17 2.20 13.07 10.97
CA ASP A 17 0.95 12.84 11.69
C ASP A 17 1.04 13.42 13.11
N LEU A 18 0.42 14.58 13.32
CA LEU A 18 0.39 15.23 14.62
C LEU A 18 -0.54 14.53 15.63
N GLY A 19 -1.35 13.57 15.19
CA GLY A 19 -2.14 12.69 16.06
C GLY A 19 -1.31 11.64 16.79
N GLU A 20 -0.14 11.29 16.24
CA GLU A 20 0.82 10.39 16.87
C GLU A 20 1.69 11.11 17.90
N LEU A 21 2.17 10.38 18.90
CA LEU A 21 3.17 10.91 19.85
C LEU A 21 4.48 11.19 19.11
N GLU A 22 5.14 12.30 19.43
CA GLU A 22 6.36 12.76 18.74
C GLU A 22 7.44 11.68 18.63
N MET A 23 7.68 10.91 19.69
CA MET A 23 8.66 9.82 19.70
C MET A 23 8.35 8.65 18.77
N PHE A 24 7.14 8.59 18.20
CA PHE A 24 6.70 7.56 17.25
C PHE A 24 6.46 8.12 15.84
N ARG A 25 6.63 9.43 15.65
CA ARG A 25 6.45 10.05 14.34
C ARG A 25 7.58 9.69 13.41
N THR A 26 7.21 9.59 12.14
CA THR A 26 8.13 9.60 11.02
C THR A 26 8.14 11.00 10.42
N THR A 27 9.30 11.49 10.00
CA THR A 27 9.46 12.81 9.40
C THR A 27 9.99 12.71 7.97
N ASN A 28 10.04 13.85 7.26
CA ASN A 28 10.60 13.88 5.91
C ASN A 28 12.11 13.65 5.89
N GLU A 29 12.83 14.00 6.96
CA GLU A 29 14.26 13.75 7.11
C GLU A 29 14.58 12.24 7.07
N ASP A 30 13.67 11.38 7.53
CA ASP A 30 13.91 9.93 7.50
C ASP A 30 14.04 9.36 6.09
N TYR A 31 13.32 9.95 5.14
CA TYR A 31 13.32 9.53 3.74
C TYR A 31 14.35 10.28 2.89
N LEU A 32 14.81 11.45 3.35
CA LEU A 32 15.72 12.28 2.56
C LEU A 32 17.08 11.58 2.40
N GLY A 33 17.43 11.25 1.15
CA GLY A 33 18.70 10.59 0.84
C GLY A 33 18.76 9.10 1.21
N SER A 34 17.66 8.50 1.68
CA SER A 34 17.62 7.08 2.08
C SER A 34 17.67 6.10 0.90
N GLY A 35 17.40 6.57 -0.32
CA GLY A 35 17.27 5.71 -1.50
C GLY A 35 15.87 5.11 -1.70
N TYR A 36 14.94 5.35 -0.76
CA TYR A 36 13.55 4.89 -0.85
C TYR A 36 12.59 6.03 -1.18
N ASP A 37 11.55 5.70 -1.94
CA ASP A 37 10.40 6.58 -2.13
C ASP A 37 9.49 6.55 -0.89
N ARG A 38 8.79 7.66 -0.69
CA ARG A 38 7.60 7.74 0.18
C ARG A 38 6.42 7.07 -0.51
N GLY A 39 6.27 5.76 -0.30
CA GLY A 39 5.25 4.92 -0.91
C GLY A 39 3.92 4.96 -0.16
N HIS A 40 2.83 5.28 -0.86
CA HIS A 40 1.50 5.41 -0.25
C HIS A 40 0.83 4.04 -0.04
N MET A 41 0.20 3.83 1.12
CA MET A 41 -0.66 2.66 1.34
C MET A 41 -2.06 2.91 0.74
N ALA A 42 -2.70 4.01 1.14
CA ALA A 42 -3.86 4.58 0.48
C ALA A 42 -3.38 5.53 -0.64
N ALA A 43 -3.47 5.07 -1.88
CA ALA A 43 -2.95 5.79 -3.04
C ALA A 43 -3.69 7.11 -3.30
N ALA A 44 -2.97 8.23 -3.41
CA ALA A 44 -3.51 9.55 -3.73
C ALA A 44 -4.44 9.54 -4.97
N GLY A 45 -4.12 8.71 -5.96
CA GLY A 45 -4.93 8.54 -7.17
C GLY A 45 -6.39 8.11 -6.90
N ASN A 46 -6.66 7.46 -5.77
CA ASN A 46 -8.01 7.03 -5.35
C ASN A 46 -8.91 8.21 -4.97
N TYR A 47 -8.33 9.36 -4.60
CA TYR A 47 -9.02 10.48 -3.99
C TYR A 47 -9.00 11.75 -4.87
N ARG A 48 -8.80 11.59 -6.19
CA ARG A 48 -8.74 12.70 -7.17
C ARG A 48 -10.00 13.57 -7.26
N PHE A 49 -11.10 13.12 -6.68
CA PHE A 49 -12.38 13.82 -6.67
C PHE A 49 -12.48 14.86 -5.54
N GLU A 50 -11.58 14.86 -4.56
CA GLU A 50 -11.67 15.72 -3.39
C GLU A 50 -10.29 16.12 -2.84
N LYS A 51 -9.99 17.43 -2.84
CA LYS A 51 -8.68 17.96 -2.44
C LYS A 51 -8.33 17.61 -0.97
N PRO A 52 -9.23 17.80 0.02
CA PRO A 52 -8.96 17.37 1.40
C PRO A 52 -8.64 15.87 1.52
N ALA A 53 -9.42 15.01 0.86
CA ALA A 53 -9.20 13.56 0.90
C ALA A 53 -7.85 13.16 0.30
N MET A 54 -7.45 13.78 -0.83
CA MET A 54 -6.11 13.55 -1.38
C MET A 54 -5.02 14.08 -0.46
N SER A 55 -5.20 15.25 0.16
CA SER A 55 -4.22 15.79 1.11
C SER A 55 -3.90 14.78 2.21
N GLN A 56 -4.92 14.14 2.76
CA GLN A 56 -4.76 13.15 3.83
C GLN A 56 -3.96 11.92 3.41
N THR A 57 -3.80 11.63 2.11
CA THR A 57 -2.93 10.52 1.70
C THR A 57 -1.44 10.83 1.82
N PHE A 58 -1.06 12.11 1.96
CA PHE A 58 0.33 12.55 2.10
C PHE A 58 0.81 12.58 3.56
N ILE A 59 -0.06 12.25 4.52
CA ILE A 59 0.33 12.10 5.92
C ILE A 59 1.30 10.92 6.07
N LEU A 60 2.39 11.10 6.81
CA LEU A 60 3.45 10.08 6.90
C LEU A 60 3.01 8.77 7.57
N SER A 61 1.94 8.76 8.36
CA SER A 61 1.31 7.53 8.87
C SER A 61 0.69 6.65 7.77
N ASN A 62 0.46 7.19 6.57
CA ASN A 62 0.03 6.43 5.38
C ASN A 62 1.22 5.98 4.50
N ILE A 63 2.46 6.26 4.90
CA ILE A 63 3.64 6.10 4.06
C ILE A 63 4.57 5.01 4.60
N ALA A 64 5.17 4.25 3.68
CA ALA A 64 6.25 3.33 3.99
C ALA A 64 7.40 3.45 2.96
N PRO A 65 8.65 3.11 3.34
CA PRO A 65 9.78 3.08 2.42
C PRO A 65 9.56 2.06 1.30
N GLN A 66 9.47 2.53 0.06
CA GLN A 66 9.32 1.69 -1.11
C GLN A 66 10.48 1.87 -2.09
N VAL A 67 10.94 0.77 -2.69
CA VAL A 67 11.87 0.85 -3.82
C VAL A 67 11.23 1.65 -4.94
N GLY A 68 11.92 2.70 -5.42
CA GLY A 68 11.34 3.64 -6.37
C GLY A 68 11.21 3.07 -7.79
N PHE A 69 12.35 2.89 -8.46
CA PHE A 69 12.39 2.34 -9.82
C PHE A 69 12.07 0.84 -9.83
N GLY A 70 11.27 0.39 -10.80
CA GLY A 70 10.82 -1.01 -10.91
C GLY A 70 9.75 -1.45 -9.90
N PHE A 71 9.49 -0.71 -8.81
CA PHE A 71 8.46 -1.07 -7.82
C PHE A 71 7.41 0.02 -7.62
N ASN A 72 7.59 1.00 -6.72
CA ASN A 72 6.60 2.04 -6.41
C ASN A 72 6.08 2.74 -7.67
N ARG A 73 7.02 3.21 -8.51
CA ARG A 73 6.69 4.01 -9.71
C ARG A 73 6.16 3.15 -10.88
N HIS A 74 6.28 1.82 -10.78
CA HIS A 74 5.97 0.85 -11.86
C HIS A 74 4.99 -0.23 -11.36
N ALA A 75 5.50 -1.42 -11.01
CA ALA A 75 4.68 -2.60 -10.74
C ALA A 75 3.62 -2.39 -9.63
N TRP A 76 3.95 -1.63 -8.58
CA TRP A 76 3.01 -1.30 -7.52
C TRP A 76 1.89 -0.34 -8.01
N ASN A 77 2.28 0.72 -8.72
CA ASN A 77 1.34 1.63 -9.38
C ASN A 77 0.44 0.91 -10.42
N ASP A 78 0.97 -0.10 -11.13
CA ASP A 78 0.15 -0.91 -12.04
C ASP A 78 -0.87 -1.77 -11.30
N LEU A 79 -0.51 -2.33 -10.15
CA LEU A 79 -1.48 -2.98 -9.27
C LEU A 79 -2.56 -1.99 -8.78
N GLU A 80 -2.18 -0.77 -8.41
CA GLU A 80 -3.13 0.26 -8.00
C GLU A 80 -4.07 0.68 -9.13
N LYS A 81 -3.56 0.84 -10.36
CA LYS A 81 -4.39 1.10 -11.56
C LYS A 81 -5.33 -0.07 -11.84
N TYR A 82 -4.85 -1.30 -11.70
CA TYR A 82 -5.67 -2.51 -11.89
C TYR A 82 -6.82 -2.59 -10.88
N VAL A 83 -6.54 -2.38 -9.59
CA VAL A 83 -7.57 -2.35 -8.55
C VAL A 83 -8.56 -1.21 -8.77
N ARG A 84 -8.08 -0.02 -9.19
CA ARG A 84 -8.94 1.10 -9.57
C ARG A 84 -9.85 0.77 -10.76
N ALA A 85 -9.36 0.01 -11.74
CA ALA A 85 -10.16 -0.44 -12.86
C ALA A 85 -11.25 -1.44 -12.42
N ILE A 86 -10.98 -2.29 -11.42
CA ILE A 86 -12.02 -3.13 -10.78
C ILE A 86 -13.07 -2.25 -10.10
N ALA A 87 -12.65 -1.27 -9.30
CA ALA A 87 -13.56 -0.39 -8.57
C ALA A 87 -14.52 0.40 -9.49
N ARG A 88 -14.09 0.72 -10.71
CA ARG A 88 -14.95 1.41 -11.70
C ARG A 88 -16.05 0.54 -12.31
N ARG A 89 -15.97 -0.78 -12.19
CA ARG A 89 -16.91 -1.76 -12.81
C ARG A 89 -17.66 -2.61 -11.79
N THR A 90 -17.55 -2.29 -10.51
CA THR A 90 -18.15 -3.05 -9.41
C THR A 90 -18.89 -2.10 -8.49
N GLN A 91 -19.88 -2.62 -7.76
CA GLN A 91 -20.69 -1.79 -6.88
C GLN A 91 -19.88 -1.24 -5.71
N ASN A 92 -19.14 -2.08 -5.00
CA ASN A 92 -18.31 -1.69 -3.87
C ASN A 92 -16.95 -2.40 -3.90
N VAL A 93 -15.89 -1.68 -3.51
CA VAL A 93 -14.56 -2.25 -3.27
C VAL A 93 -14.00 -1.70 -1.97
N ILE A 94 -13.59 -2.59 -1.07
CA ILE A 94 -12.84 -2.26 0.15
C ILE A 94 -11.41 -2.71 -0.06
N ILE A 95 -10.44 -1.82 0.19
CA ILE A 95 -9.02 -2.08 -0.04
C ILE A 95 -8.29 -1.98 1.30
N VAL A 96 -7.52 -3.00 1.65
CA VAL A 96 -6.55 -2.96 2.75
C VAL A 96 -5.16 -3.15 2.16
N THR A 97 -4.24 -2.27 2.52
CA THR A 97 -2.86 -2.28 2.04
C THR A 97 -1.93 -2.13 3.24
N GLY A 98 -0.81 -2.84 3.25
CA GLY A 98 0.15 -2.67 4.34
C GLY A 98 1.51 -3.32 4.07
N PRO A 99 2.49 -2.99 4.91
CA PRO A 99 3.82 -3.58 4.88
C PRO A 99 3.81 -5.01 5.44
N LEU A 100 4.80 -5.80 5.04
CA LEU A 100 5.10 -7.13 5.57
C LEU A 100 6.60 -7.30 5.82
N PHE A 101 6.93 -8.06 6.86
CA PHE A 101 8.29 -8.40 7.25
C PHE A 101 8.45 -9.93 7.20
N LEU A 102 8.60 -10.45 5.99
CA LEU A 102 8.66 -11.90 5.75
C LEU A 102 10.05 -12.49 6.04
N PRO A 103 10.13 -13.70 6.62
CA PRO A 103 11.39 -14.35 6.93
C PRO A 103 12.08 -14.87 5.66
N ARG A 104 13.41 -14.92 5.70
CA ARG A 104 14.27 -15.62 4.74
C ARG A 104 15.01 -16.76 5.44
N ILE A 105 15.43 -17.76 4.66
CA ILE A 105 16.27 -18.85 5.18
C ILE A 105 17.72 -18.38 5.10
N GLU A 106 18.39 -18.35 6.25
CA GLU A 106 19.81 -18.05 6.39
C GLU A 106 20.50 -19.29 7.00
N GLY A 107 21.17 -20.08 6.16
CA GLY A 107 21.67 -21.39 6.54
C GLY A 107 20.53 -22.35 6.88
N SER A 108 20.48 -22.83 8.13
CA SER A 108 19.40 -23.71 8.64
C SER A 108 18.31 -22.97 9.42
N LYS A 109 18.41 -21.65 9.61
CA LYS A 109 17.49 -20.86 10.43
C LYS A 109 16.63 -19.95 9.55
N LYS A 110 15.39 -19.71 9.99
CA LYS A 110 14.54 -18.64 9.45
C LYS A 110 14.78 -17.37 10.24
N ARG A 111 15.05 -16.26 9.55
CA ARG A 111 15.23 -14.93 10.16
C ARG A 111 14.43 -13.88 9.42
N VAL A 112 13.94 -12.92 10.18
CA VAL A 112 13.37 -11.69 9.64
C VAL A 112 14.43 -10.62 9.80
N SER A 113 14.86 -10.05 8.68
CA SER A 113 15.87 -9.00 8.59
C SER A 113 15.34 -7.91 7.66
N TYR A 114 15.40 -6.67 8.12
CA TYR A 114 14.96 -5.49 7.38
C TYR A 114 15.83 -4.29 7.74
N GLU A 115 15.97 -3.37 6.79
CA GLU A 115 16.68 -2.10 6.98
C GLU A 115 15.80 -1.12 7.77
N VAL A 116 16.43 -0.22 8.52
CA VAL A 116 15.77 0.97 9.06
C VAL A 116 16.46 2.20 8.51
N ILE A 117 15.70 3.26 8.22
CA ILE A 117 16.21 4.51 7.63
C ILE A 117 15.95 5.69 8.55
N GLY A 118 16.79 6.73 8.41
CA GLY A 118 16.58 7.99 9.10
C GLY A 118 16.89 8.00 10.59
N PRO A 119 16.85 9.18 11.23
CA PRO A 119 17.02 9.31 12.68
C PRO A 119 15.95 8.57 13.49
N ASN A 120 14.75 8.37 12.95
CA ASN A 120 13.64 7.71 13.65
C ASN A 120 13.58 6.19 13.39
N ASN A 121 14.55 5.62 12.69
CA ASN A 121 14.63 4.17 12.39
C ASN A 121 13.36 3.63 11.73
N VAL A 122 12.86 4.31 10.69
CA VAL A 122 11.67 3.89 9.94
C VAL A 122 11.96 2.55 9.26
N ALA A 123 11.17 1.52 9.59
CA ALA A 123 11.37 0.18 9.07
C ALA A 123 11.07 0.11 7.56
N VAL A 124 12.01 -0.47 6.78
CA VAL A 124 11.85 -0.76 5.36
C VAL A 124 11.20 -2.15 5.20
N PRO A 125 9.94 -2.24 4.73
CA PRO A 125 9.25 -3.53 4.60
C PRO A 125 9.95 -4.43 3.60
N THR A 126 9.97 -5.75 3.84
CA THR A 126 10.51 -6.69 2.86
C THR A 126 9.54 -6.93 1.71
N HIS A 127 8.23 -6.83 2.00
CA HIS A 127 7.14 -6.99 1.04
C HIS A 127 6.01 -6.01 1.39
N PHE A 128 5.08 -5.85 0.44
CA PHE A 128 3.80 -5.20 0.66
C PHE A 128 2.67 -6.14 0.28
N PHE A 129 1.55 -6.05 0.98
CA PHE A 129 0.32 -6.70 0.57
C PHE A 129 -0.71 -5.67 0.10
N LYS A 130 -1.58 -6.11 -0.80
CA LYS A 130 -2.84 -5.43 -1.11
C LYS A 130 -3.94 -6.49 -1.13
N ALA A 131 -4.95 -6.32 -0.29
CA ALA A 131 -6.12 -7.18 -0.25
C ALA A 131 -7.34 -6.34 -0.61
N ILE A 132 -8.23 -6.91 -1.44
CA ILE A 132 -9.47 -6.25 -1.83
C ILE A 132 -10.64 -7.17 -1.59
N ALA A 133 -11.72 -6.63 -1.05
CA ALA A 133 -13.03 -7.25 -1.04
C ALA A 133 -13.92 -6.52 -2.05
N ILE A 134 -14.60 -7.28 -2.89
CA ILE A 134 -15.37 -6.78 -4.04
C ILE A 134 -16.81 -7.26 -3.88
N GLN A 135 -17.76 -6.34 -4.02
CA GLN A 135 -19.17 -6.62 -4.18
C GLN A 135 -19.59 -6.13 -5.57
N GLU A 136 -20.02 -7.05 -6.45
CA GLU A 136 -20.30 -6.69 -7.84
C GLU A 136 -21.64 -5.98 -8.02
N THR A 137 -22.65 -6.35 -7.22
CA THR A 137 -24.01 -5.81 -7.27
C THR A 137 -24.47 -5.34 -5.89
N ILE A 138 -25.49 -4.48 -5.85
CA ILE A 138 -26.13 -4.07 -4.60
C ILE A 138 -26.66 -5.32 -3.89
N ASN A 139 -26.27 -5.50 -2.61
CA ASN A 139 -26.60 -6.67 -1.78
C ASN A 139 -26.08 -8.02 -2.32
N GLY A 140 -25.15 -8.01 -3.29
CA GLY A 140 -24.50 -9.23 -3.78
C GLY A 140 -23.51 -9.82 -2.77
N SER A 141 -23.00 -11.01 -3.07
CA SER A 141 -21.94 -11.65 -2.29
C SER A 141 -20.62 -10.90 -2.42
N TRP A 142 -19.79 -11.03 -1.38
CA TRP A 142 -18.44 -10.49 -1.38
C TRP A 142 -17.45 -11.54 -1.85
N ARG A 143 -16.44 -11.11 -2.61
CA ARG A 143 -15.28 -11.93 -2.95
C ARG A 143 -14.00 -11.20 -2.59
N ALA A 144 -13.03 -11.92 -2.05
CA ALA A 144 -11.74 -11.37 -1.68
C ALA A 144 -10.62 -11.86 -2.61
N VAL A 145 -9.69 -10.96 -2.95
CA VAL A 145 -8.46 -11.27 -3.68
C VAL A 145 -7.32 -10.52 -3.02
N ALA A 146 -6.13 -11.13 -2.95
CA ALA A 146 -4.96 -10.50 -2.35
C ALA A 146 -3.70 -10.71 -3.18
N TRP A 147 -2.77 -9.78 -3.04
CA TRP A 147 -1.43 -9.79 -3.63
C TRP A 147 -0.39 -9.59 -2.55
N VAL A 148 0.77 -10.24 -2.69
CA VAL A 148 1.97 -9.98 -1.90
C VAL A 148 3.14 -9.77 -2.85
N MET A 149 3.74 -8.58 -2.84
CA MET A 149 4.82 -8.20 -3.74
C MET A 149 6.09 -7.86 -2.96
N PRO A 150 7.29 -8.29 -3.40
CA PRO A 150 8.54 -7.92 -2.74
C PRO A 150 8.83 -6.43 -2.93
N ASN A 151 9.33 -5.78 -1.88
CA ASN A 151 9.82 -4.40 -1.94
C ASN A 151 11.22 -4.38 -2.59
N ALA A 152 11.26 -4.63 -3.90
CA ALA A 152 12.47 -4.77 -4.67
C ALA A 152 12.25 -4.31 -6.11
N GLN A 153 13.31 -3.98 -6.83
CA GLN A 153 13.20 -3.68 -8.25
C GLN A 153 12.68 -4.91 -9.01
N LEU A 154 11.51 -4.76 -9.64
CA LEU A 154 10.93 -5.80 -10.48
C LEU A 154 11.20 -5.52 -11.97
N PRO A 155 11.08 -6.53 -12.84
CA PRO A 155 11.12 -6.34 -14.29
C PRO A 155 10.08 -5.31 -14.75
N GLU A 156 10.33 -4.63 -15.87
CA GLU A 156 9.43 -3.59 -16.38
C GLU A 156 8.01 -4.11 -16.67
N LYS A 157 7.90 -5.35 -17.16
CA LYS A 157 6.63 -6.04 -17.39
C LYS A 157 6.41 -7.12 -16.35
N VAL A 158 5.47 -6.86 -15.47
CA VAL A 158 5.10 -7.75 -14.38
C VAL A 158 3.71 -8.33 -14.63
N ASN A 159 3.57 -9.65 -14.62
CA ASN A 159 2.25 -10.27 -14.54
C ASN A 159 1.75 -10.23 -13.09
N LEU A 160 0.73 -9.43 -12.79
CA LEU A 160 0.20 -9.30 -11.43
C LEU A 160 -0.35 -10.61 -10.84
N THR A 161 -0.77 -11.58 -11.67
CA THR A 161 -1.31 -12.85 -11.17
C THR A 161 -0.25 -13.69 -10.46
N GLN A 162 1.04 -13.51 -10.78
CA GLN A 162 2.13 -14.25 -10.12
C GLN A 162 2.29 -13.88 -8.64
N PHE A 163 1.77 -12.73 -8.22
CA PHE A 163 1.80 -12.26 -6.84
C PHE A 163 0.49 -12.50 -6.11
N GLN A 164 -0.53 -13.06 -6.77
CA GLN A 164 -1.78 -13.39 -6.11
C GLN A 164 -1.58 -14.50 -5.09
N VAL A 165 -2.16 -14.29 -3.92
CA VAL A 165 -2.14 -15.26 -2.82
C VAL A 165 -3.54 -15.40 -2.23
N PRO A 166 -3.86 -16.54 -1.58
CA PRO A 166 -5.06 -16.64 -0.76
C PRO A 166 -5.09 -15.55 0.31
N LEU A 167 -6.28 -14.99 0.62
CA LEU A 167 -6.43 -13.99 1.68
C LEU A 167 -5.85 -14.49 3.01
N ALA A 168 -6.09 -15.76 3.34
CA ALA A 168 -5.57 -16.42 4.55
C ALA A 168 -4.03 -16.46 4.62
N ALA A 169 -3.33 -16.40 3.49
CA ALA A 169 -1.87 -16.29 3.50
C ALA A 169 -1.43 -14.91 4.00
N VAL A 170 -2.11 -13.84 3.58
CA VAL A 170 -1.86 -12.47 4.06
C VAL A 170 -2.19 -12.36 5.54
N GLU A 171 -3.34 -12.87 5.99
CA GLU A 171 -3.72 -12.86 7.41
C GLU A 171 -2.67 -13.56 8.28
N ARG A 172 -2.21 -14.73 7.84
CA ARG A 172 -1.18 -15.50 8.56
C ARG A 172 0.14 -14.74 8.72
N VAL A 173 0.60 -14.04 7.69
CA VAL A 173 1.92 -13.38 7.72
C VAL A 173 1.88 -11.95 8.25
N SER A 174 0.72 -11.29 8.19
CA SER A 174 0.51 -9.95 8.75
C SER A 174 0.08 -9.96 10.21
N GLY A 175 -0.51 -11.07 10.68
CA GLY A 175 -1.16 -11.13 12.00
C GLY A 175 -2.51 -10.40 12.04
N LEU A 176 -3.03 -9.95 10.90
CA LEU A 176 -4.31 -9.25 10.79
C LEU A 176 -5.44 -10.22 10.46
N LYS A 177 -6.65 -9.89 10.93
CA LYS A 177 -7.89 -10.47 10.39
C LYS A 177 -8.47 -9.49 9.38
N LEU A 178 -8.55 -9.90 8.12
CA LEU A 178 -8.96 -9.01 7.02
C LEU A 178 -10.44 -9.20 6.72
N PHE A 179 -11.14 -8.07 6.56
CA PHE A 179 -12.58 -8.02 6.28
C PHE A 179 -13.47 -8.84 7.25
N PRO A 180 -13.25 -8.78 8.59
CA PRO A 180 -13.88 -9.68 9.55
C PRO A 180 -15.40 -9.58 9.64
N ASN A 181 -15.98 -8.47 9.19
CA ASN A 181 -17.40 -8.16 9.27
C ASN A 181 -18.13 -8.30 7.93
N LEU A 182 -17.44 -8.73 6.87
CA LEU A 182 -18.13 -9.04 5.61
C LEU A 182 -18.84 -10.39 5.74
N PRO A 183 -20.10 -10.49 5.28
CA PRO A 183 -20.80 -11.76 5.24
C PRO A 183 -20.06 -12.71 4.30
N SER A 184 -19.87 -13.95 4.78
CA SER A 184 -19.27 -15.07 4.05
C SER A 184 -20.10 -15.49 2.85
#